data_AF-A0A956ER55-F1
#
_entry.id   AF-A0A956ER55-F1
#
_cell.length_a   1.000
_cell.length_b   1.000
_cell.length_c   1.000
_cell.angle_alpha   90.00
_cell.angle_beta   90.00
_cell.angle_gamma   90.00
#
_symmetry.space_group_name_H-M   'P 1'
#
loop_
_entity.id
_entity.type
_entity.pdbx_description
1 polymer ?
#
loop_
_entity_poly.entity_id
_entity_poly.type
_entity_poly.pdbx_seq_one_letter_code
_entity_poly.pdbx_strand_id
1 'polypeptide(L)'
;VKAFHASLIWMESSPSESPSRIWQHREAASDQRIWVCPCDECGAYQELRFFPYSSGKHEGCGGVVGYHKDASPEECRRKAKYKCIHGCELTNSQVRRMKTRGMWISRGYQRVEKDGTMVGDRPADRTTVSYHLWAIHSTVTTLGELAAQWALARDAGKLAEFFGNWLGLSFERRGKLASWKSVNKRLSSHYPRKIVPPNVWFLTAGSDVQEDRVYWVVRGWGPWMVSYLIDWGEFLRTPTDGHQPLKSDLLKLNTILGARWSVASGMLSPTGKDSHRIRLLCIDSNYRGKGVVSRVVDVNEWMRSLPERWRTGRTERVRAIRGDSTKKSGDVRATPSLLQSSQRTGEVYRGGLIQWQLNVQHYYPVVLGRLKG
;
A
#
# COMPACT_ATOMS: atom_id res chain seq x y z
N VAL A 1 -15.99 -12.08 27.53
CA VAL A 1 -15.55 -13.06 28.56
C VAL A 1 -15.91 -12.47 29.91
N LYS A 2 -16.70 -13.16 30.74
CA LYS A 2 -16.92 -12.73 32.13
C LYS A 2 -15.58 -12.85 32.86
N ALA A 3 -15.03 -11.74 33.33
CA ALA A 3 -13.69 -11.69 33.89
C ALA A 3 -13.71 -12.14 35.35
N PHE A 4 -13.10 -13.28 35.63
CA PHE A 4 -12.71 -13.65 36.99
C PHE A 4 -11.36 -13.00 37.29
N HIS A 5 -11.25 -12.38 38.46
CA HIS A 5 -10.12 -11.53 38.87
C HIS A 5 -8.76 -12.27 38.94
N ALA A 6 -8.79 -13.61 38.95
CA ALA A 6 -7.62 -14.47 38.83
C ALA A 6 -7.95 -15.62 37.87
N SER A 7 -7.74 -15.40 36.56
CA SER A 7 -7.92 -16.44 35.55
C SER A 7 -6.75 -16.45 34.58
N LEU A 8 -6.29 -17.65 34.23
CA LEU A 8 -5.28 -17.88 33.20
C LEU A 8 -6.01 -18.25 31.91
N ILE A 9 -5.87 -17.42 30.88
CA ILE A 9 -6.52 -17.63 29.58
C ILE A 9 -5.48 -18.17 28.60
N TRP A 10 -5.68 -19.40 28.14
CA TRP A 10 -4.88 -20.01 27.09
C TRP A 10 -5.54 -19.83 25.73
N MET A 11 -4.77 -19.38 24.75
CA MET A 11 -5.19 -19.30 23.35
C MET A 11 -4.16 -20.04 22.50
N GLU A 12 -4.59 -21.13 21.86
CA GLU A 12 -3.75 -21.97 21.02
C GLU A 12 -4.43 -22.18 19.67
N SER A 13 -3.76 -21.82 18.58
CA SER A 13 -4.23 -22.04 17.21
C SER A 13 -3.10 -21.74 16.22
N SER A 14 -3.18 -22.30 15.01
CA SER A 14 -2.39 -21.86 13.87
C SER A 14 -2.95 -20.53 13.32
N PRO A 15 -2.11 -19.56 12.91
CA PRO A 15 -2.59 -18.37 12.23
C PRO A 15 -3.36 -18.71 10.95
N SER A 16 -4.54 -18.12 10.80
CA SER A 16 -5.35 -18.11 9.58
C SER A 16 -4.95 -16.99 8.63
N GLU A 17 -5.77 -16.70 7.61
CA GLU A 17 -5.60 -15.54 6.74
C GLU A 17 -5.49 -14.21 7.53
N SER A 18 -4.76 -13.25 6.97
CA SER A 18 -4.53 -11.95 7.59
C SER A 18 -5.79 -11.06 7.54
N PRO A 19 -6.26 -10.48 8.67
CA PRO A 19 -5.67 -10.58 10.01
C PRO A 19 -6.11 -11.84 10.77
N SER A 20 -5.15 -12.58 11.33
CA SER A 20 -5.45 -13.72 12.21
C SER A 20 -5.47 -13.31 13.67
N ARG A 21 -6.52 -13.72 14.40
CA ARG A 21 -6.70 -13.39 15.83
C ARG A 21 -5.57 -13.92 16.71
N ILE A 22 -5.12 -15.16 16.50
CA ILE A 22 -4.01 -15.72 17.29
C ILE A 22 -2.69 -15.00 17.00
N TRP A 23 -2.47 -14.59 15.75
CA TRP A 23 -1.31 -13.79 15.36
C TRP A 23 -1.31 -12.41 16.03
N GLN A 24 -2.47 -11.76 16.09
CA GLN A 24 -2.61 -10.49 16.81
C GLN A 24 -2.33 -10.64 18.30
N HIS A 25 -2.82 -11.71 18.95
CA HIS A 25 -2.51 -11.97 20.36
C HIS A 25 -1.02 -12.23 20.59
N ARG A 26 -0.34 -12.95 19.68
CA ARG A 26 1.11 -13.18 19.73
C ARG A 26 1.88 -11.85 19.64
N GLU A 27 1.57 -11.04 18.63
CA GLU A 27 2.29 -9.78 18.39
C GLU A 27 1.98 -8.72 19.45
N ALA A 28 0.80 -8.74 20.07
CA ALA A 28 0.41 -7.81 21.14
C ALA A 28 0.86 -8.26 22.55
N ALA A 29 1.42 -9.46 22.70
CA ALA A 29 1.88 -9.96 24.00
C ALA A 29 3.05 -9.11 24.53
N SER A 30 3.04 -8.80 25.83
CA SER A 30 4.09 -8.01 26.49
C SER A 30 5.43 -8.74 26.59
N ASP A 31 5.41 -10.09 26.60
CA ASP A 31 6.60 -10.93 26.52
C ASP A 31 6.46 -11.99 25.41
N GLN A 32 7.15 -11.75 24.29
CA GLN A 32 7.18 -12.68 23.16
C GLN A 32 8.35 -13.66 23.30
N ARG A 33 8.06 -14.94 23.54
CA ARG A 33 9.07 -16.00 23.69
C ARG A 33 9.37 -16.68 22.35
N ILE A 34 10.65 -16.75 22.02
CA ILE A 34 11.17 -17.51 20.88
C ILE A 34 12.17 -18.56 21.36
N TRP A 35 12.17 -19.71 20.69
CA TRP A 35 13.11 -20.78 20.95
C TRP A 35 14.39 -20.55 20.15
N VAL A 36 15.52 -20.40 20.84
CA VAL A 36 16.84 -20.29 20.21
C VAL A 36 17.68 -21.52 20.54
N CYS A 37 18.47 -21.98 19.59
CA CYS A 37 19.31 -23.16 19.78
C CYS A 37 20.74 -22.92 19.26
N PRO A 38 21.75 -23.55 19.88
CA PRO A 38 23.13 -23.43 19.44
C PRO A 38 23.32 -24.24 18.16
N CYS A 39 24.01 -23.66 17.17
CA CYS A 39 24.48 -24.40 16.01
C CYS A 39 25.35 -25.58 16.43
N ASP A 40 25.12 -26.75 15.82
CA ASP A 40 25.85 -27.98 16.17
C ASP A 40 27.35 -27.91 15.80
N GLU A 41 27.71 -27.07 14.84
CA GLU A 41 29.08 -26.86 14.37
C GLU A 41 29.75 -25.65 15.02
N CYS A 42 29.10 -24.47 14.97
CA CYS A 42 29.75 -23.21 15.39
C CYS A 42 29.35 -22.71 16.79
N GLY A 43 28.38 -23.36 17.44
CA GLY A 43 27.88 -22.99 18.78
C GLY A 43 27.04 -21.71 18.85
N ALA A 44 26.89 -20.97 17.75
CA ALA A 44 26.12 -19.72 17.75
C ALA A 44 24.61 -19.99 17.96
N TYR A 45 24.01 -19.30 18.93
CA TYR A 45 22.58 -19.38 19.19
C TYR A 45 21.79 -18.59 18.15
N GLN A 46 20.71 -19.20 17.66
CA GLN A 46 19.85 -18.62 16.63
C GLN A 46 18.42 -19.12 16.76
N GLU A 47 17.48 -18.31 16.28
CA GLU A 47 16.11 -18.75 15.98
C GLU A 47 16.11 -19.62 14.73
N LEU A 48 15.35 -20.72 14.76
CA LEU A 48 15.19 -21.58 13.59
C LEU A 48 14.14 -21.00 12.63
N ARG A 49 14.54 -20.72 11.38
CA ARG A 49 13.67 -20.11 10.36
C ARG A 49 13.55 -21.02 9.13
N PHE A 50 12.44 -20.90 8.41
CA PHE A 50 12.29 -21.59 7.11
C PHE A 50 13.05 -20.86 6.01
N PHE A 51 12.83 -19.55 5.87
CA PHE A 51 13.49 -18.71 4.88
C PHE A 51 14.79 -18.13 5.44
N PRO A 52 15.91 -18.23 4.71
CA PRO A 52 17.13 -17.49 5.02
C PRO A 52 16.90 -15.98 5.08
N TYR A 53 17.78 -15.23 5.74
CA TYR A 53 17.74 -13.78 5.70
C TYR A 53 17.94 -13.28 4.27
N SER A 54 17.06 -12.40 3.79
CA SER A 54 17.11 -11.83 2.44
C SER A 54 18.07 -10.65 2.30
N SER A 55 18.55 -10.09 3.42
CA SER A 55 19.44 -8.94 3.44
C SER A 55 20.15 -8.81 4.80
N GLY A 56 21.21 -8.01 4.84
CA GLY A 56 21.96 -7.69 6.07
C GLY A 56 23.10 -8.66 6.36
N LYS A 57 23.62 -8.63 7.60
CA LYS A 57 24.83 -9.38 8.02
C LYS A 57 24.75 -10.89 7.79
N HIS A 58 23.54 -11.46 7.77
CA HIS A 58 23.31 -12.91 7.64
C HIS A 58 22.65 -13.28 6.31
N GLU A 59 22.80 -12.45 5.27
CA GLU A 59 22.20 -12.70 3.96
C GLU A 59 22.50 -14.11 3.44
N GLY A 60 21.46 -14.79 2.97
CA GLY A 60 21.55 -16.17 2.48
C GLY A 60 21.85 -17.22 3.56
N CYS A 61 21.77 -16.86 4.85
CA CYS A 61 22.02 -17.73 5.99
C CYS A 61 20.83 -17.74 6.96
N GLY A 62 20.87 -18.58 7.99
CA GLY A 62 19.86 -18.65 9.05
C GLY A 62 18.50 -19.19 8.59
N GLY A 63 18.48 -20.28 7.82
CA GLY A 63 17.24 -20.91 7.37
C GLY A 63 17.44 -22.22 6.60
N VAL A 64 16.35 -22.80 6.10
CA VAL A 64 16.40 -23.99 5.23
C VAL A 64 16.91 -23.58 3.85
N VAL A 65 17.79 -24.38 3.26
CA VAL A 65 18.39 -24.19 1.92
C VAL A 65 18.26 -25.48 1.11
N GLY A 66 18.59 -25.44 -0.18
CA GLY A 66 18.48 -26.61 -1.07
C GLY A 66 17.11 -26.78 -1.74
N TYR A 67 16.22 -25.79 -1.58
CA TYR A 67 15.02 -25.62 -2.41
C TYR A 67 15.15 -24.33 -3.24
N HIS A 68 14.53 -24.29 -4.40
CA HIS A 68 14.47 -23.10 -5.25
C HIS A 68 13.11 -22.99 -5.92
N LYS A 69 12.84 -21.82 -6.53
CA LYS A 69 11.51 -21.46 -7.06
C LYS A 69 10.94 -22.43 -8.09
N ASP A 70 11.77 -23.19 -8.78
CA ASP A 70 11.38 -24.13 -9.85
C ASP A 70 11.63 -25.61 -9.47
N ALA A 71 12.13 -25.87 -8.26
CA ALA A 71 12.45 -27.22 -7.80
C ALA A 71 11.18 -28.06 -7.64
N SER A 72 11.26 -29.35 -8.01
CA SER A 72 10.20 -30.31 -7.70
C SER A 72 10.17 -30.65 -6.20
N PRO A 73 9.03 -31.10 -5.66
CA PRO A 73 8.95 -31.54 -4.26
C PRO A 73 9.97 -32.64 -3.90
N GLU A 74 10.27 -33.55 -4.82
CA GLU A 74 11.25 -34.62 -4.63
C GLU A 74 12.69 -34.09 -4.57
N GLU A 75 13.03 -33.14 -5.45
CA GLU A 75 14.33 -32.48 -5.42
C GLU A 75 14.52 -31.71 -4.11
N CYS A 76 13.50 -30.95 -3.70
CA CYS A 76 13.47 -30.26 -2.41
C CYS A 76 13.69 -31.24 -1.24
N ARG A 77 13.01 -32.39 -1.24
CA ARG A 77 13.13 -33.40 -0.18
C ARG A 77 14.57 -33.91 -0.04
N ARG A 78 15.24 -34.15 -1.17
CA ARG A 78 16.60 -34.71 -1.19
C ARG A 78 17.68 -33.70 -0.86
N LYS A 79 17.56 -32.46 -1.34
CA LYS A 79 18.61 -31.44 -1.24
C LYS A 79 18.50 -30.55 0.00
N ALA A 80 17.38 -30.61 0.73
CA ALA A 80 17.15 -29.74 1.87
C ALA A 80 18.22 -29.90 2.97
N LYS A 81 18.83 -28.77 3.35
CA LYS A 81 19.72 -28.64 4.51
C LYS A 81 19.34 -27.40 5.30
N TYR A 82 19.87 -27.26 6.50
CA TYR A 82 19.73 -26.02 7.27
C TYR A 82 21.04 -25.26 7.26
N LYS A 83 21.04 -23.99 6.88
CA LYS A 83 22.23 -23.14 6.92
C LYS A 83 22.14 -22.20 8.12
N CYS A 84 23.06 -22.30 9.07
CA CYS A 84 23.05 -21.44 10.27
C CYS A 84 23.41 -19.98 9.93
N ILE A 85 23.27 -19.06 10.89
CA ILE A 85 23.60 -17.62 10.73
C ILE A 85 25.08 -17.34 10.41
N HIS A 86 25.99 -18.30 10.66
CA HIS A 86 27.42 -18.23 10.30
C HIS A 86 27.75 -19.07 9.06
N GLY A 87 26.76 -19.67 8.40
CA GLY A 87 26.93 -20.36 7.12
C GLY A 87 27.20 -21.88 7.19
N CYS A 88 27.25 -22.50 8.37
CA CYS A 88 27.39 -23.96 8.49
C CYS A 88 26.15 -24.67 7.90
N GLU A 89 26.37 -25.67 7.05
CA GLU A 89 25.32 -26.53 6.51
C GLU A 89 25.08 -27.74 7.43
N LEU A 90 23.84 -27.92 7.84
CA LEU A 90 23.43 -28.86 8.87
C LEU A 90 22.41 -29.84 8.33
N THR A 91 22.60 -31.10 8.69
CA THR A 91 21.73 -32.24 8.41
C THR A 91 20.54 -32.29 9.37
N ASN A 92 19.55 -33.13 9.06
CA ASN A 92 18.43 -33.40 9.96
C ASN A 92 18.86 -33.81 11.37
N SER A 93 19.88 -34.67 11.48
CA SER A 93 20.37 -35.18 12.77
C SER A 93 21.04 -34.08 13.59
N GLN A 94 21.85 -33.23 12.97
CA GLN A 94 22.43 -32.05 13.62
C GLN A 94 21.33 -31.11 14.11
N VAL A 95 20.35 -30.76 13.25
CA VAL A 95 19.25 -29.87 13.65
C VAL A 95 18.41 -30.47 14.79
N ARG A 96 18.20 -31.79 14.81
CA ARG A 96 17.56 -32.47 15.96
C ARG A 96 18.35 -32.28 17.26
N ARG A 97 19.68 -32.44 17.24
CA ARG A 97 20.55 -32.18 18.41
C ARG A 97 20.57 -30.72 18.84
N MET A 98 20.44 -29.79 17.90
CA MET A 98 20.36 -28.36 18.23
C MET A 98 19.09 -28.08 19.02
N LYS A 99 17.94 -28.59 18.57
CA LYS A 99 16.64 -28.36 19.21
C LYS A 99 16.64 -28.77 20.68
N THR A 100 17.29 -29.88 21.04
CA THR A 100 17.35 -30.37 22.44
C THR A 100 18.24 -29.53 23.35
N ARG A 101 19.12 -28.69 22.77
CA ARG A 101 20.03 -27.77 23.50
C ARG A 101 19.54 -26.32 23.46
N GLY A 102 18.30 -26.09 23.01
CA GLY A 102 17.75 -24.75 22.92
C GLY A 102 17.21 -24.22 24.25
N MET A 103 16.85 -22.94 24.24
CA MET A 103 16.25 -22.24 25.38
C MET A 103 15.27 -21.16 24.91
N TRP A 104 14.31 -20.83 25.78
CA TRP A 104 13.37 -19.73 25.56
C TRP A 104 14.00 -18.39 25.94
N ILE A 105 13.94 -17.43 25.03
CA ILE A 105 14.34 -16.04 25.30
C ILE A 105 13.18 -15.07 25.04
N SER A 106 13.18 -13.95 25.75
CA SER A 106 12.29 -12.82 25.42
C SER A 106 12.82 -12.09 24.19
N ARG A 107 12.09 -12.18 23.06
CA ARG A 107 12.46 -11.61 21.77
C ARG A 107 12.68 -10.10 21.88
N GLY A 108 13.87 -9.64 21.49
CA GLY A 108 14.25 -8.22 21.53
C GLY A 108 14.76 -7.72 22.87
N TYR A 109 14.69 -8.54 23.92
CA TYR A 109 15.14 -8.19 25.27
C TYR A 109 16.35 -9.03 25.72
N GLN A 110 16.31 -10.32 25.41
CA GLN A 110 17.35 -11.27 25.80
C GLN A 110 18.06 -11.83 24.57
N ARG A 111 19.33 -12.19 24.74
CA ARG A 111 20.14 -12.94 23.77
C ARG A 111 20.99 -13.98 24.49
N VAL A 112 21.46 -14.98 23.77
CA VAL A 112 22.33 -16.03 24.32
C VAL A 112 23.68 -15.92 23.63
N GLU A 113 24.73 -15.81 24.43
CA GLU A 113 26.10 -15.80 23.93
C GLU A 113 26.55 -17.22 23.56
N LYS A 114 27.68 -17.33 22.87
CA LYS A 114 28.18 -18.61 22.35
C LYS A 114 28.49 -19.63 23.46
N ASP A 115 28.82 -19.16 24.66
CA ASP A 115 29.06 -19.98 25.86
C ASP A 115 27.76 -20.48 26.53
N GLY A 116 26.60 -20.05 26.05
CA GLY A 116 25.29 -20.37 26.64
C GLY A 116 24.83 -19.39 27.71
N THR A 117 25.59 -18.32 27.99
CA THR A 117 25.21 -17.29 28.95
C THR A 117 24.07 -16.44 28.38
N MET A 118 22.97 -16.33 29.13
CA MET A 118 21.85 -15.46 28.78
C MET A 118 22.13 -14.03 29.22
N VAL A 119 22.07 -13.09 28.29
CA VAL A 119 22.32 -11.66 28.50
C VAL A 119 21.04 -10.88 28.22
N GLY A 120 20.75 -9.89 29.08
CA GLY A 120 19.59 -9.02 28.98
C GLY A 120 18.47 -9.39 29.95
N ASP A 121 17.72 -8.37 30.36
CA ASP A 121 16.60 -8.52 31.27
C ASP A 121 15.33 -8.94 30.53
N ARG A 122 14.33 -9.42 31.26
CA ARG A 122 13.00 -9.65 30.70
C ARG A 122 12.24 -8.32 30.58
N PRO A 123 11.19 -8.23 29.74
CA PRO A 123 10.27 -7.10 29.74
C PRO A 123 9.76 -6.80 31.15
N ALA A 124 9.53 -5.52 31.46
CA ALA A 124 8.99 -5.09 32.75
C ALA A 124 7.53 -5.56 32.90
N ASP A 125 6.72 -5.35 31.86
CA ASP A 125 5.37 -5.90 31.74
C ASP A 125 5.46 -7.35 31.24
N ARG A 126 4.91 -8.27 32.04
CA ARG A 126 4.82 -9.71 31.74
C ARG A 126 3.42 -10.25 31.93
N THR A 127 2.43 -9.38 31.84
CA THR A 127 1.00 -9.71 31.99
C THR A 127 0.51 -10.67 30.90
N THR A 128 1.10 -10.62 29.71
CA THR A 128 0.76 -11.50 28.59
C THR A 128 2.02 -12.08 27.97
N VAL A 129 2.07 -13.42 27.89
CA VAL A 129 3.22 -14.14 27.35
C VAL A 129 2.78 -14.93 26.13
N SER A 130 3.53 -14.84 25.04
CA SER A 130 3.30 -15.65 23.84
C SER A 130 4.49 -16.55 23.55
N TYR A 131 4.23 -17.72 22.95
CA TYR A 131 5.25 -18.66 22.52
C TYR A 131 5.07 -18.95 21.03
N HIS A 132 6.17 -19.02 20.28
CA HIS A 132 6.13 -19.41 18.87
C HIS A 132 6.83 -20.75 18.66
N LEU A 133 6.04 -21.73 18.23
CA LEU A 133 6.51 -23.01 17.75
C LEU A 133 5.93 -23.26 16.36
N TRP A 134 6.65 -24.04 15.56
CA TRP A 134 6.28 -24.38 14.20
C TRP A 134 6.92 -25.70 13.81
N ALA A 135 6.61 -26.22 12.62
CA ALA A 135 6.95 -27.58 12.22
C ALA A 135 8.44 -27.95 12.33
N ILE A 136 9.38 -27.00 12.26
CA ILE A 136 10.81 -27.29 12.50
C ILE A 136 11.09 -27.76 13.92
N HIS A 137 10.24 -27.46 14.92
CA HIS A 137 10.43 -27.87 16.31
C HIS A 137 9.99 -29.32 16.55
N SER A 138 9.22 -29.90 15.62
CA SER A 138 8.83 -31.30 15.66
C SER A 138 10.06 -32.23 15.62
N THR A 139 9.99 -33.32 16.36
CA THR A 139 11.02 -34.38 16.39
C THR A 139 10.95 -35.28 15.16
N VAL A 140 9.76 -35.42 14.57
CA VAL A 140 9.50 -36.31 13.43
C VAL A 140 9.64 -35.60 12.08
N THR A 141 9.41 -34.29 12.02
CA THR A 141 9.48 -33.52 10.77
C THR A 141 10.93 -33.31 10.33
N THR A 142 11.23 -33.68 9.08
CA THR A 142 12.56 -33.46 8.46
C THR A 142 12.59 -32.17 7.67
N LEU A 143 13.79 -31.62 7.46
CA LEU A 143 14.06 -30.47 6.59
C LEU A 143 13.59 -30.75 5.15
N GLY A 144 13.75 -32.00 4.68
CA GLY A 144 13.28 -32.44 3.38
C GLY A 144 11.76 -32.40 3.26
N GLU A 145 11.05 -32.85 4.29
CA GLU A 145 9.59 -32.77 4.34
C GLU A 145 9.11 -31.31 4.34
N LEU A 146 9.74 -30.44 5.14
CA LEU A 146 9.43 -29.01 5.16
C LEU A 146 9.59 -28.37 3.77
N ALA A 147 10.71 -28.65 3.10
CA ALA A 147 11.00 -28.09 1.79
C ALA A 147 10.06 -28.65 0.69
N ALA A 148 9.72 -29.94 0.76
CA ALA A 148 8.78 -30.56 -0.16
C ALA A 148 7.36 -29.99 -0.02
N GLN A 149 6.90 -29.79 1.22
CA GLN A 149 5.58 -29.24 1.51
C GLN A 149 5.45 -27.78 1.09
N TRP A 150 6.54 -27.01 1.19
CA TRP A 150 6.60 -25.68 0.60
C TRP A 150 6.43 -25.70 -0.92
N ALA A 151 7.13 -26.61 -1.62
CA ALA A 151 7.01 -26.74 -3.07
C ALA A 151 5.60 -27.18 -3.50
N LEU A 152 4.99 -28.14 -2.81
CA LEU A 152 3.60 -28.55 -3.04
C LEU A 152 2.62 -27.39 -2.84
N ALA A 153 2.78 -26.62 -1.77
CA ALA A 153 1.92 -25.46 -1.50
C ALA A 153 2.11 -24.33 -2.51
N ARG A 154 3.34 -24.11 -2.99
CA ARG A 154 3.65 -23.18 -4.09
C ARG A 154 2.89 -23.59 -5.35
N ASP A 155 3.01 -24.85 -5.76
CA ASP A 155 2.45 -25.36 -7.02
C ASP A 155 0.92 -25.40 -6.99
N ALA A 156 0.32 -25.72 -5.84
CA ALA A 156 -1.13 -25.71 -5.65
C ALA A 156 -1.72 -24.31 -5.36
N GLY A 157 -0.89 -23.26 -5.25
CA GLY A 157 -1.35 -21.92 -4.87
C GLY A 157 -1.85 -21.80 -3.42
N LYS A 158 -1.47 -22.75 -2.56
CA LYS A 158 -1.89 -22.91 -1.14
C LYS A 158 -0.85 -22.41 -0.14
N LEU A 159 -0.10 -21.37 -0.48
CA LEU A 159 0.92 -20.80 0.41
C LEU A 159 0.35 -20.29 1.74
N ALA A 160 -0.91 -19.84 1.78
CA ALA A 160 -1.56 -19.45 3.03
C ALA A 160 -1.63 -20.61 4.04
N GLU A 161 -2.02 -21.81 3.56
CA GLU A 161 -2.06 -23.03 4.36
C GLU A 161 -0.65 -23.43 4.83
N PHE A 162 0.36 -23.29 3.98
CA PHE A 162 1.75 -23.57 4.36
C PHE A 162 2.23 -22.66 5.49
N PHE A 163 2.05 -21.34 5.34
CA PHE A 163 2.48 -20.39 6.37
C PHE A 163 1.74 -20.60 7.71
N GLY A 164 0.43 -20.84 7.67
CA GLY A 164 -0.37 -21.09 8.88
C GLY A 164 -0.01 -22.41 9.54
N ASN A 165 -0.17 -23.53 8.83
CA ASN A 165 -0.08 -24.88 9.40
C ASN A 165 1.36 -25.35 9.62
N TRP A 166 2.30 -24.94 8.75
CA TRP A 166 3.69 -25.38 8.85
C TRP A 166 4.56 -24.38 9.60
N LEU A 167 4.44 -23.08 9.32
CA LEU A 167 5.32 -22.05 9.90
C LEU A 167 4.74 -21.40 11.15
N GLY A 168 3.46 -21.57 11.45
CA GLY A 168 2.81 -20.83 12.53
C GLY A 168 2.88 -19.32 12.32
N LEU A 169 2.86 -18.88 11.06
CA LEU A 169 2.97 -17.48 10.65
C LEU A 169 1.69 -17.03 9.96
N SER A 170 1.30 -15.76 10.16
CA SER A 170 0.25 -15.17 9.33
C SER A 170 0.75 -15.01 7.89
N PHE A 171 -0.16 -15.22 6.94
CA PHE A 171 0.11 -15.02 5.52
C PHE A 171 -0.72 -13.87 4.99
N GLU A 172 -0.04 -12.88 4.46
CA GLU A 172 -0.67 -11.85 3.64
C GLU A 172 -0.34 -12.14 2.19
N ARG A 173 -1.37 -12.46 1.40
CA ARG A 173 -1.22 -12.58 -0.05
C ARG A 173 -0.92 -11.19 -0.59
N ARG A 174 0.36 -10.86 -0.76
CA ARG A 174 0.79 -9.73 -1.58
C ARG A 174 0.42 -10.05 -3.02
N GLY A 175 -0.84 -9.81 -3.38
CA GLY A 175 -1.26 -9.85 -4.77
C GLY A 175 -0.31 -8.95 -5.55
N LYS A 176 0.28 -9.46 -6.64
CA LYS A 176 0.81 -8.58 -7.66
C LYS A 176 -0.38 -7.74 -8.11
N LEU A 177 -0.42 -6.47 -7.71
CA LEU A 177 -1.34 -5.51 -8.29
C LEU A 177 -1.23 -5.68 -9.81
N ALA A 178 -2.36 -5.96 -10.46
CA ALA A 178 -2.37 -6.15 -11.90
C ALA A 178 -1.63 -4.97 -12.54
N SER A 179 -0.64 -5.26 -13.39
CA SER A 179 0.11 -4.20 -14.07
C SER A 179 -0.89 -3.24 -14.74
N TRP A 180 -0.59 -1.94 -14.73
CA TRP A 180 -1.48 -0.96 -15.37
C TRP A 180 -1.79 -1.35 -16.82
N LYS A 181 -0.83 -2.00 -17.52
CA LYS A 181 -1.02 -2.55 -18.89
C LYS A 181 -2.13 -3.61 -18.94
N SER A 182 -2.12 -4.57 -18.01
CA SER A 182 -3.17 -5.59 -17.94
C SER A 182 -4.54 -5.00 -17.58
N VAL A 183 -4.58 -4.06 -16.62
CA VAL A 183 -5.81 -3.35 -16.26
C VAL A 183 -6.34 -2.55 -17.44
N ASN A 184 -5.46 -1.82 -18.14
CA ASN A 184 -5.80 -1.07 -19.34
C ASN A 184 -6.34 -2.00 -20.43
N LYS A 185 -5.68 -3.12 -20.73
CA LYS A 185 -6.15 -4.07 -21.75
C LYS A 185 -7.55 -4.61 -21.45
N ARG A 186 -7.88 -4.87 -20.17
CA ARG A 186 -9.22 -5.34 -19.77
C ARG A 186 -10.28 -4.24 -19.75
N LEU A 187 -9.92 -3.03 -19.33
CA LEU A 187 -10.86 -1.96 -19.05
C LEU A 187 -10.92 -0.88 -20.13
N SER A 188 -10.13 -1.02 -21.21
CA SER A 188 -10.13 -0.06 -22.32
C SER A 188 -11.49 -0.06 -23.00
N SER A 189 -12.03 1.14 -23.15
CA SER A 189 -13.16 1.39 -24.03
C SER A 189 -12.77 1.15 -25.49
N HIS A 190 -13.71 0.68 -26.31
CA HIS A 190 -13.54 0.59 -27.77
C HIS A 190 -13.59 1.97 -28.45
N TYR A 191 -14.06 3.01 -27.75
CA TYR A 191 -14.11 4.36 -28.28
C TYR A 191 -12.71 5.00 -28.33
N PRO A 192 -12.32 5.65 -29.46
CA PRO A 192 -11.05 6.35 -29.56
C PRO A 192 -10.90 7.47 -28.53
N ARG A 193 -9.64 7.84 -28.24
CA ARG A 193 -9.31 9.00 -27.42
C ARG A 193 -10.01 10.26 -27.96
N LYS A 194 -10.47 11.14 -27.05
CA LYS A 194 -11.27 12.36 -27.31
C LYS A 194 -12.72 12.13 -27.75
N ILE A 195 -13.14 10.89 -27.95
CA ILE A 195 -14.54 10.55 -28.25
C ILE A 195 -15.27 10.15 -26.97
N VAL A 196 -16.43 10.77 -26.74
CA VAL A 196 -17.27 10.49 -25.58
C VAL A 196 -18.22 9.32 -25.90
N PRO A 197 -18.22 8.24 -25.11
CA PRO A 197 -19.21 7.17 -25.27
C PRO A 197 -20.65 7.68 -25.11
N PRO A 198 -21.62 7.12 -25.84
CA PRO A 198 -23.02 7.59 -25.87
C PRO A 198 -23.77 7.39 -24.55
N ASN A 199 -23.26 6.57 -23.62
CA ASN A 199 -23.86 6.36 -22.30
C ASN A 199 -23.29 7.32 -21.22
N VAL A 200 -22.42 8.26 -21.59
CA VAL A 200 -21.87 9.28 -20.68
C VAL A 200 -22.89 10.39 -20.46
N TRP A 201 -23.13 10.73 -19.20
CA TRP A 201 -24.06 11.79 -18.79
C TRP A 201 -23.37 13.16 -18.68
N PHE A 202 -22.14 13.17 -18.15
CA PHE A 202 -21.36 14.39 -17.97
C PHE A 202 -19.86 14.10 -17.90
N LEU A 203 -19.06 15.14 -18.10
CA LEU A 203 -17.61 15.09 -18.03
C LEU A 203 -17.11 15.85 -16.79
N THR A 204 -16.08 15.32 -16.15
CA THR A 204 -15.28 16.05 -15.15
C THR A 204 -13.83 16.09 -15.60
N ALA A 205 -13.05 17.03 -15.07
CA ALA A 205 -11.61 17.04 -15.21
C ALA A 205 -10.91 17.08 -13.86
N GLY A 206 -9.74 16.47 -13.80
CA GLY A 206 -8.79 16.62 -12.71
C GLY A 206 -7.50 17.22 -13.26
N SER A 207 -6.87 18.10 -12.49
CA SER A 207 -5.53 18.60 -12.82
C SER A 207 -4.63 18.59 -11.60
N ASP A 208 -3.37 18.23 -11.81
CA ASP A 208 -2.31 18.15 -10.81
C ASP A 208 -1.20 19.13 -11.21
N VAL A 209 -0.98 20.13 -10.36
CA VAL A 209 0.03 21.17 -10.58
C VAL A 209 1.37 20.68 -10.06
N GLN A 210 2.42 20.83 -10.87
CA GLN A 210 3.80 20.48 -10.52
C GLN A 210 4.70 21.71 -10.65
N GLU A 211 6.02 21.56 -10.58
CA GLU A 211 6.94 22.71 -10.65
C GLU A 211 6.89 23.45 -11.99
N ASP A 212 6.98 22.69 -13.08
CA ASP A 212 7.15 23.19 -14.45
C ASP A 212 6.00 22.82 -15.38
N ARG A 213 4.94 22.19 -14.85
CA ARG A 213 3.83 21.66 -15.66
C ARG A 213 2.54 21.48 -14.87
N VAL A 214 1.48 21.25 -15.63
CA VAL A 214 0.19 20.81 -15.11
C VAL A 214 -0.22 19.52 -15.84
N TYR A 215 -0.37 18.43 -15.09
CA TYR A 215 -1.01 17.23 -15.62
C TYR A 215 -2.52 17.39 -15.56
N TRP A 216 -3.22 16.83 -16.54
CA TRP A 216 -4.68 16.89 -16.59
C TRP A 216 -5.28 15.61 -17.14
N VAL A 217 -6.52 15.34 -16.73
CA VAL A 217 -7.32 14.21 -17.18
C VAL A 217 -8.78 14.62 -17.33
N VAL A 218 -9.43 14.11 -18.37
CA VAL A 218 -10.87 14.25 -18.62
C VAL A 218 -11.53 12.88 -18.48
N ARG A 219 -12.53 12.81 -17.60
CA ARG A 219 -13.29 11.60 -17.28
C ARG A 219 -14.75 11.78 -17.64
N GLY A 220 -15.31 10.80 -18.34
CA GLY A 220 -16.75 10.71 -18.60
C GLY A 220 -17.42 9.78 -17.61
N TRP A 221 -18.60 10.16 -17.12
CA TRP A 221 -19.34 9.39 -16.12
C TRP A 221 -20.64 8.85 -16.71
N GLY A 222 -20.75 7.53 -16.69
CA GLY A 222 -21.95 6.79 -17.07
C GLY A 222 -22.76 6.34 -15.83
N PRO A 223 -23.85 5.60 -16.04
CA PRO A 223 -24.63 5.02 -14.95
C PRO A 223 -23.77 4.06 -14.10
N TRP A 224 -24.21 3.78 -12.88
CA TRP A 224 -23.56 2.82 -11.97
C TRP A 224 -22.09 3.14 -11.61
N MET A 225 -21.72 4.43 -11.62
CA MET A 225 -20.35 4.90 -11.37
C MET A 225 -19.32 4.38 -12.39
N VAL A 226 -19.77 3.95 -13.58
CA VAL A 226 -18.88 3.64 -14.69
C VAL A 226 -18.19 4.93 -15.14
N SER A 227 -16.89 4.84 -15.39
CA SER A 227 -16.10 6.01 -15.73
C SER A 227 -15.11 5.72 -16.85
N TYR A 228 -15.12 6.59 -17.87
CA TYR A 228 -14.34 6.47 -19.08
C TYR A 228 -13.18 7.48 -19.08
N LEU A 229 -11.99 7.06 -19.47
CA LEU A 229 -10.87 7.96 -19.74
C LEU A 229 -11.08 8.55 -21.14
N ILE A 230 -11.45 9.82 -21.21
CA ILE A 230 -11.73 10.49 -22.49
C ILE A 230 -10.43 11.05 -23.08
N ASP A 231 -9.68 11.77 -22.26
CA ASP A 231 -8.42 12.39 -22.66
C ASP A 231 -7.55 12.66 -21.42
N TRP A 232 -6.25 12.84 -21.65
CA TRP A 232 -5.28 13.17 -20.62
C TRP A 232 -4.04 13.80 -21.27
N GLY A 233 -3.27 14.54 -20.50
CA GLY A 233 -2.02 15.10 -21.01
C GLY A 233 -1.31 15.94 -19.97
N GLU A 234 -0.34 16.70 -20.46
CA GLU A 234 0.37 17.68 -19.68
C GLU A 234 0.45 19.00 -20.44
N PHE A 235 0.49 20.09 -19.69
CA PHE A 235 0.80 21.41 -20.19
C PHE A 235 2.09 21.88 -19.54
N LEU A 236 3.16 21.97 -20.34
CA LEU A 236 4.44 22.52 -19.91
C LEU A 236 4.36 24.04 -19.77
N ARG A 237 5.02 24.54 -18.72
CA ARG A 237 5.23 25.96 -18.46
C ARG A 237 6.28 26.51 -19.41
N THR A 238 6.02 27.68 -19.99
CA THR A 238 7.01 28.38 -20.79
C THR A 238 8.14 28.94 -19.91
N PRO A 239 9.42 28.81 -20.31
CA PRO A 239 10.55 29.29 -19.50
C PRO A 239 10.49 30.80 -19.16
N THR A 240 9.80 31.60 -19.97
CA THR A 240 9.64 33.06 -19.79
C THR A 240 8.59 33.46 -18.75
N ASP A 241 7.95 32.49 -18.07
CA ASP A 241 6.85 32.74 -17.11
C ASP A 241 7.30 33.33 -15.77
N GLY A 242 8.61 33.49 -15.55
CA GLY A 242 9.19 33.92 -14.27
C GLY A 242 8.50 35.15 -13.67
N HIS A 243 8.26 36.18 -14.49
CA HIS A 243 7.65 37.44 -14.06
C HIS A 243 6.14 37.55 -14.33
N GLN A 244 5.52 36.56 -14.97
CA GLN A 244 4.10 36.67 -15.34
C GLN A 244 3.18 36.29 -14.16
N PRO A 245 2.11 37.07 -13.89
CA PRO A 245 1.14 36.75 -12.85
C PRO A 245 0.30 35.51 -13.20
N LEU A 246 0.02 35.31 -14.49
CA LEU A 246 -0.68 34.13 -15.00
C LEU A 246 0.33 33.21 -15.69
N LYS A 247 0.42 31.98 -15.20
CA LYS A 247 1.36 30.98 -15.71
C LYS A 247 0.76 30.26 -16.92
N SER A 248 1.55 30.09 -17.96
CA SER A 248 1.15 29.53 -19.26
C SER A 248 0.58 28.12 -19.18
N ASP A 249 1.12 27.28 -18.28
CA ASP A 249 0.65 25.93 -18.02
C ASP A 249 -0.78 25.92 -17.47
N LEU A 250 -1.10 26.83 -16.54
CA LEU A 250 -2.44 27.03 -16.00
C LEU A 250 -3.39 27.66 -17.02
N LEU A 251 -2.93 28.64 -17.80
CA LEU A 251 -3.75 29.25 -18.86
C LEU A 251 -4.19 28.22 -19.90
N LYS A 252 -3.36 27.23 -20.21
CA LYS A 252 -3.72 26.13 -21.13
C LYS A 252 -4.88 25.29 -20.61
N LEU A 253 -5.20 25.27 -19.31
CA LEU A 253 -6.42 24.63 -18.79
C LEU A 253 -7.71 25.27 -19.33
N ASN A 254 -7.66 26.52 -19.79
CA ASN A 254 -8.81 27.17 -20.41
C ASN A 254 -9.20 26.47 -21.72
N THR A 255 -8.24 25.86 -22.41
CA THR A 255 -8.50 25.10 -23.66
C THR A 255 -9.42 23.91 -23.39
N ILE A 256 -9.17 23.14 -22.33
CA ILE A 256 -10.00 21.99 -21.97
C ILE A 256 -11.36 22.42 -21.40
N LEU A 257 -11.40 23.50 -20.61
CA LEU A 257 -12.63 24.05 -20.06
C LEU A 257 -13.57 24.63 -21.13
N GLY A 258 -12.99 25.21 -22.19
CA GLY A 258 -13.70 25.76 -23.34
C GLY A 258 -14.10 24.72 -24.39
N ALA A 259 -13.39 23.59 -24.45
CA ALA A 259 -13.61 22.54 -25.45
C ALA A 259 -15.01 21.91 -25.38
N ARG A 260 -15.52 21.54 -26.56
CA ARG A 260 -16.64 20.61 -26.72
C ARG A 260 -16.08 19.24 -27.09
N TRP A 261 -16.55 18.24 -26.37
CA TRP A 261 -16.12 16.85 -26.51
C TRP A 261 -17.23 16.08 -27.21
N SER A 262 -16.99 15.67 -28.45
CA SER A 262 -17.99 15.01 -29.28
C SER A 262 -18.34 13.63 -28.74
N VAL A 263 -19.64 13.31 -28.74
CA VAL A 263 -20.13 11.94 -28.58
C VAL A 263 -19.78 11.16 -29.84
N ALA A 264 -19.71 9.83 -29.73
CA ALA A 264 -19.52 8.94 -30.87
C ALA A 264 -20.45 9.31 -32.05
N SER A 265 -19.90 9.30 -33.27
CA SER A 265 -20.62 9.75 -34.47
C SER A 265 -21.97 9.04 -34.64
N GLY A 266 -23.00 9.82 -34.99
CA GLY A 266 -24.36 9.33 -35.19
C GLY A 266 -25.11 8.95 -33.91
N MET A 267 -24.53 9.20 -32.73
CA MET A 267 -25.15 8.88 -31.44
C MET A 267 -25.39 10.14 -30.60
N LEU A 268 -26.35 10.04 -29.67
CA LEU A 268 -26.63 11.07 -28.68
C LEU A 268 -26.33 10.53 -27.28
N SER A 269 -25.91 11.42 -26.38
CA SER A 269 -25.81 11.12 -24.95
C SER A 269 -27.20 10.86 -24.35
N PRO A 270 -27.29 10.34 -23.11
CA PRO A 270 -28.59 10.15 -22.44
C PRO A 270 -29.35 11.47 -22.20
N THR A 271 -28.66 12.60 -22.34
CA THR A 271 -29.25 13.94 -22.26
C THR A 271 -29.65 14.52 -23.63
N GLY A 272 -29.62 13.70 -24.70
CA GLY A 272 -29.97 14.11 -26.06
C GLY A 272 -28.93 15.03 -26.73
N LYS A 273 -27.68 15.03 -26.25
CA LYS A 273 -26.61 15.90 -26.76
C LYS A 273 -25.60 15.12 -27.59
N ASP A 274 -25.15 15.72 -28.69
CA ASP A 274 -24.06 15.24 -29.55
C ASP A 274 -22.66 15.52 -28.98
N SER A 275 -22.56 16.31 -27.90
CA SER A 275 -21.31 16.74 -27.32
C SER A 275 -21.47 17.22 -25.87
N HIS A 276 -20.41 17.05 -25.09
CA HIS A 276 -20.35 17.50 -23.70
C HIS A 276 -19.30 18.59 -23.49
N ARG A 277 -19.50 19.38 -22.42
CA ARG A 277 -18.47 20.25 -21.84
C ARG A 277 -18.09 19.70 -20.48
N ILE A 278 -16.90 20.05 -20.00
CA ILE A 278 -16.48 19.75 -18.63
C ILE A 278 -17.45 20.45 -17.65
N ARG A 279 -18.12 19.65 -16.81
CA ARG A 279 -19.04 20.13 -15.77
C ARG A 279 -18.30 20.76 -14.61
N LEU A 280 -17.19 20.14 -14.19
CA LEU A 280 -16.35 20.59 -13.08
C LEU A 280 -14.91 20.13 -13.31
N LEU A 281 -13.96 21.05 -13.15
CA LEU A 281 -12.53 20.80 -13.09
C LEU A 281 -12.06 20.96 -11.65
N CYS A 282 -11.48 19.90 -11.09
CA CYS A 282 -10.85 19.93 -9.78
C CYS A 282 -9.33 20.07 -9.96
N ILE A 283 -8.73 21.12 -9.40
CA ILE A 283 -7.29 21.38 -9.46
C ILE A 283 -6.66 21.12 -8.09
N ASP A 284 -5.69 20.21 -8.03
CA ASP A 284 -4.87 20.05 -6.83
C ASP A 284 -3.98 21.29 -6.70
N SER A 285 -4.31 22.12 -5.71
CA SER A 285 -3.60 23.37 -5.47
C SER A 285 -2.48 23.22 -4.45
N ASN A 286 -2.21 22.00 -3.95
CA ASN A 286 -1.28 21.79 -2.82
C ASN A 286 0.14 21.38 -3.24
N TYR A 287 0.58 21.73 -4.46
CA TYR A 287 1.98 21.48 -4.85
C TYR A 287 2.94 22.26 -3.96
N ARG A 288 3.88 21.52 -3.37
CA ARG A 288 4.94 22.02 -2.50
C ARG A 288 6.26 21.44 -3.00
N GLY A 289 6.99 22.20 -3.81
CA GLY A 289 8.31 21.82 -4.28
C GLY A 289 9.34 21.77 -3.13
N LYS A 290 10.53 21.19 -3.40
CA LYS A 290 11.64 21.11 -2.42
C LYS A 290 12.28 22.48 -2.09
N GLY A 291 11.89 23.54 -2.80
CA GLY A 291 12.25 24.93 -2.54
C GLY A 291 11.02 25.77 -2.20
N VAL A 292 11.22 27.00 -1.71
CA VAL A 292 10.19 27.87 -1.11
C VAL A 292 8.99 28.20 -2.03
N VAL A 293 9.01 27.84 -3.31
CA VAL A 293 7.98 28.16 -4.30
C VAL A 293 6.70 27.33 -4.09
N SER A 294 5.69 27.99 -3.52
CA SER A 294 4.31 27.49 -3.49
C SER A 294 3.61 27.85 -4.80
N ARG A 295 3.02 26.85 -5.49
CA ARG A 295 2.20 27.10 -6.70
C ARG A 295 0.77 27.53 -6.36
N VAL A 296 0.42 27.64 -5.07
CA VAL A 296 -0.95 28.01 -4.61
C VAL A 296 -1.35 29.41 -5.12
N VAL A 297 -0.40 30.35 -5.11
CA VAL A 297 -0.62 31.72 -5.61
C VAL A 297 -0.93 31.70 -7.10
N ASP A 298 -0.15 30.97 -7.90
CA ASP A 298 -0.37 30.82 -9.34
C ASP A 298 -1.78 30.26 -9.63
N VAL A 299 -2.22 29.25 -8.87
CA VAL A 299 -3.57 28.69 -9.00
C VAL A 299 -4.63 29.70 -8.63
N ASN A 300 -4.44 30.49 -7.57
CA ASN A 300 -5.37 31.55 -7.17
C ASN A 300 -5.50 32.62 -8.25
N GLU A 301 -4.38 33.12 -8.79
CA GLU A 301 -4.37 34.12 -9.86
C GLU A 301 -5.07 33.59 -11.12
N TRP A 302 -4.78 32.35 -11.53
CA TRP A 302 -5.48 31.72 -12.64
C TRP A 302 -6.98 31.60 -12.39
N MET A 303 -7.41 31.10 -11.22
CA MET A 303 -8.83 30.99 -10.91
C MET A 303 -9.51 32.37 -10.97
N ARG A 304 -8.88 33.42 -10.43
CA ARG A 304 -9.42 34.79 -10.47
C ARG A 304 -9.55 35.36 -11.88
N SER A 305 -8.70 34.93 -12.81
CA SER A 305 -8.83 35.29 -14.23
C SER A 305 -10.08 34.71 -14.90
N LEU A 306 -10.72 33.70 -14.28
CA LEU A 306 -11.94 33.08 -14.81
C LEU A 306 -13.20 33.86 -14.42
N PRO A 307 -14.28 33.75 -15.22
CA PRO A 307 -15.58 34.33 -14.89
C PRO A 307 -16.04 33.95 -13.48
N GLU A 308 -16.54 34.93 -12.71
CA GLU A 308 -16.92 34.72 -11.31
C GLU A 308 -17.90 33.56 -11.12
N ARG A 309 -18.90 33.45 -12.00
CA ARG A 309 -19.88 32.34 -12.03
C ARG A 309 -19.28 30.94 -12.18
N TRP A 310 -18.01 30.81 -12.59
CA TRP A 310 -17.31 29.54 -12.69
C TRP A 310 -16.55 29.17 -11.41
N ARG A 311 -16.33 30.14 -10.52
CA ARG A 311 -15.63 29.94 -9.24
C ARG A 311 -16.58 29.70 -8.07
N THR A 312 -17.80 30.26 -8.13
CA THR A 312 -18.76 30.22 -7.03
C THR A 312 -20.18 29.96 -7.54
N GLY A 313 -21.07 29.51 -6.64
CA GLY A 313 -22.49 29.32 -6.93
C GLY A 313 -22.84 28.02 -7.68
N ARG A 314 -24.10 27.88 -8.09
CA ARG A 314 -24.65 26.64 -8.69
C ARG A 314 -24.04 26.29 -10.05
N THR A 315 -23.49 27.28 -10.75
CA THR A 315 -22.87 27.13 -12.08
C THR A 315 -21.35 27.01 -12.01
N GLU A 316 -20.78 26.75 -10.83
CA GLU A 316 -19.35 26.54 -10.66
C GLU A 316 -18.81 25.50 -11.68
N ARG A 317 -17.63 25.77 -12.22
CA ARG A 317 -16.94 24.91 -13.18
C ARG A 317 -15.51 24.58 -12.77
N VAL A 318 -14.94 25.27 -11.78
CA VAL A 318 -13.58 25.05 -11.30
C VAL A 318 -13.54 25.05 -9.79
N ARG A 319 -12.77 24.12 -9.21
CA ARG A 319 -12.62 23.96 -7.77
C ARG A 319 -11.17 23.65 -7.41
N ALA A 320 -10.56 24.48 -6.55
CA ALA A 320 -9.30 24.12 -5.92
C ALA A 320 -9.55 23.07 -4.83
N ILE A 321 -8.78 22.00 -4.86
CA ILE A 321 -8.90 20.87 -3.93
C ILE A 321 -7.57 20.60 -3.24
N ARG A 322 -7.64 19.92 -2.08
CA ARG A 322 -6.49 19.33 -1.38
C ARG A 322 -6.94 18.10 -0.62
N GLY A 323 -6.11 17.06 -0.62
CA GLY A 323 -6.32 15.89 0.25
C GLY A 323 -6.11 16.23 1.73
N ASP A 324 -7.02 15.77 2.57
CA ASP A 324 -6.94 15.86 4.02
C ASP A 324 -7.01 14.45 4.64
N SER A 325 -5.86 14.00 5.17
CA SER A 325 -5.69 12.70 5.83
C SER A 325 -5.94 12.76 7.33
N THR A 326 -6.18 13.95 7.90
CA THR A 326 -6.37 14.13 9.35
C THR A 326 -7.80 13.84 9.78
N LYS A 327 -8.76 13.95 8.85
CA LYS A 327 -10.16 13.59 9.07
C LYS A 327 -10.30 12.07 9.11
N LYS A 328 -10.77 11.54 10.25
CA LYS A 328 -11.14 10.12 10.40
C LYS A 328 -12.41 9.83 9.58
N SER A 329 -12.70 8.54 9.33
CA SER A 329 -13.87 8.11 8.57
C SER A 329 -15.16 8.66 9.22
N GLY A 330 -15.86 9.53 8.51
CA GLY A 330 -17.16 10.09 8.87
C GLY A 330 -17.89 10.55 7.61
N ASP A 331 -19.16 10.97 7.74
CA ASP A 331 -20.03 11.29 6.59
C ASP A 331 -19.59 12.53 5.79
N VAL A 332 -18.72 13.38 6.38
CA VAL A 332 -18.21 14.58 5.71
C VAL A 332 -17.15 14.19 4.68
N ARG A 333 -17.56 14.22 3.41
CA ARG A 333 -16.73 13.87 2.24
C ARG A 333 -15.75 14.97 1.81
N ALA A 334 -16.14 16.23 1.98
CA ALA A 334 -15.32 17.39 1.66
C ALA A 334 -15.75 18.61 2.48
N THR A 335 -14.80 19.50 2.80
CA THR A 335 -15.09 20.74 3.53
C THR A 335 -14.42 21.92 2.81
N PRO A 336 -15.15 23.00 2.47
CA PRO A 336 -14.54 24.20 1.95
C PRO A 336 -13.79 24.95 3.07
N SER A 337 -12.66 25.56 2.72
CA SER A 337 -11.88 26.42 3.61
C SER A 337 -11.43 27.64 2.83
N LEU A 338 -11.62 28.84 3.41
CA LEU A 338 -11.14 30.08 2.82
C LEU A 338 -9.69 30.32 3.27
N LEU A 339 -8.76 30.25 2.32
CA LEU A 339 -7.36 30.59 2.56
C LEU A 339 -7.15 32.07 2.26
N GLN A 340 -6.74 32.85 3.25
CA GLN A 340 -6.38 34.27 3.08
C GLN A 340 -4.89 34.48 2.85
N SER A 341 -4.04 33.63 3.44
CA SER A 341 -2.59 33.69 3.27
C SER A 341 -1.93 32.31 3.44
N SER A 342 -0.69 32.20 3.00
CA SER A 342 0.16 31.04 3.21
C SER A 342 0.70 31.03 4.65
N GLN A 343 0.39 29.98 5.42
CA GLN A 343 0.90 29.80 6.79
C GLN A 343 2.45 29.68 6.88
N ARG A 344 3.14 29.47 5.75
CA ARG A 344 4.61 29.27 5.71
C ARG A 344 5.35 30.43 5.06
N THR A 345 4.85 30.94 3.93
CA THR A 345 5.51 32.02 3.17
C THR A 345 4.98 33.40 3.54
N GLY A 346 3.86 33.49 4.27
CA GLY A 346 3.20 34.76 4.58
C GLY A 346 2.49 35.41 3.38
N GLU A 347 2.64 34.85 2.18
CA GLU A 347 2.05 35.37 0.95
C GLU A 347 0.53 35.44 1.06
N VAL A 348 -0.02 36.62 0.79
CA VAL A 348 -1.46 36.88 0.85
C VAL A 348 -2.11 36.46 -0.47
N TYR A 349 -3.15 35.62 -0.38
CA TYR A 349 -3.96 35.26 -1.52
C TYR A 349 -4.98 36.37 -1.76
N ARG A 350 -4.80 37.17 -2.82
CA ARG A 350 -5.66 38.31 -3.11
C ARG A 350 -7.13 37.89 -3.20
N GLY A 351 -7.97 38.43 -2.30
CA GLY A 351 -9.40 38.13 -2.21
C GLY A 351 -9.76 36.71 -1.72
N GLY A 352 -8.78 35.95 -1.23
CA GLY A 352 -8.95 34.61 -0.66
C GLY A 352 -9.19 33.50 -1.68
N LEU A 353 -8.64 32.32 -1.42
CA LEU A 353 -8.85 31.11 -2.21
C LEU A 353 -9.75 30.13 -1.44
N ILE A 354 -10.91 29.77 -2.01
CA ILE A 354 -11.72 28.67 -1.47
C ILE A 354 -11.08 27.35 -1.88
N GLN A 355 -10.48 26.65 -0.93
CA GLN A 355 -9.89 25.32 -1.11
C GLN A 355 -10.77 24.25 -0.47
N TRP A 356 -11.13 23.23 -1.24
CA TRP A 356 -11.94 22.10 -0.77
C TRP A 356 -11.06 20.97 -0.26
N GLN A 357 -11.15 20.70 1.03
CA GLN A 357 -10.42 19.63 1.71
C GLN A 357 -11.17 18.31 1.56
N LEU A 358 -10.63 17.38 0.78
CA LEU A 358 -11.21 16.07 0.53
C LEU A 358 -10.78 15.08 1.60
N ASN A 359 -11.73 14.40 2.25
CA ASN A 359 -11.42 13.36 3.25
C ASN A 359 -10.89 12.10 2.54
N VAL A 360 -9.57 11.94 2.46
CA VAL A 360 -8.96 10.82 1.69
C VAL A 360 -9.23 9.46 2.34
N GLN A 361 -9.36 9.42 3.67
CA GLN A 361 -9.62 8.17 4.42
C GLN A 361 -10.99 7.58 4.09
N HIS A 362 -11.97 8.42 3.76
CA HIS A 362 -13.28 7.96 3.28
C HIS A 362 -13.18 7.24 1.93
N TYR A 363 -12.34 7.73 1.01
CA TYR A 363 -12.26 7.21 -0.35
C TYR A 363 -11.33 6.00 -0.51
N TYR A 364 -10.31 5.84 0.33
CA TYR A 364 -9.37 4.73 0.24
C TYR A 364 -10.04 3.34 0.28
N PRO A 365 -10.95 3.01 1.22
CA PRO A 365 -11.62 1.72 1.21
C PRO A 365 -12.46 1.49 -0.04
N VAL A 366 -13.10 2.54 -0.59
CA VAL A 366 -13.92 2.45 -1.81
C VAL A 366 -13.06 2.12 -3.03
N VAL A 367 -11.90 2.78 -3.15
CA VAL A 367 -10.97 2.53 -4.25
C VAL A 367 -10.30 1.17 -4.11
N LEU A 368 -9.79 0.83 -2.91
CA LEU A 368 -9.12 -0.43 -2.66
C LEU A 368 -10.06 -1.62 -2.78
N GLY A 369 -11.31 -1.51 -2.33
CA GLY A 369 -12.33 -2.55 -2.49
C GLY A 369 -12.60 -2.90 -3.96
N ARG A 370 -12.59 -1.90 -4.85
CA ARG A 370 -12.77 -2.10 -6.30
C ARG A 370 -11.55 -2.65 -7.01
N LEU A 371 -10.35 -2.41 -6.49
CA LEU A 371 -9.11 -2.95 -7.06
C LEU A 371 -8.82 -4.39 -6.60
N LYS A 372 -9.49 -4.84 -5.53
CA LYS A 372 -9.36 -6.21 -4.99
C LYS A 372 -10.26 -7.24 -5.69
N GLY A 373 -11.28 -6.80 -6.44
CA GLY A 373 -12.02 -7.63 -7.41
C GLY A 373 -11.36 -7.60 -8.78
#